data_AF-A0A3A9YC57-F1
#
_entry.id   AF-A0A3A9YC57-F1
#
_cell.length_a   1.000
_cell.length_b   1.000
_cell.length_c   1.000
_cell.angle_alpha   90.00
_cell.angle_beta   90.00
_cell.angle_gamma   90.00
#
_symmetry.space_group_name_H-M   'P 1'
#
loop_
_entity.id
_entity.type
_entity.pdbx_description
1 polymer ?
#
loop_
_entity_poly.entity_id
_entity_poly.type
_entity_poly.pdbx_seq_one_letter_code
_entity_poly.pdbx_strand_id
1 'polypeptide(L)'
;MPLAFGTPPADPGAIVDGIAAWIGSAPLRGLVERFGGRWPTGDLAAVLAGLDDFSAAHWDFRGGRERPDAREPALDPSTARLVWDVATALGLVRAARPALPRYAHLLVLGGLAHACLRRVAYAAHLLRHGVGVAGEVAVLGSFRPLSEAERSILADADVVGADTEVDALDAAVRLAFGVTRPAEEDGVDAGHPHHSWSSRTYHPAGAPPVRVLAAPSSEPQRRRAHTADTQRFWAGHARLSSGDQLLLVTHPNYVPFQHCDALRTLAVPYGAGIDTVGVDPALPDPARLPEPTLTPGRYLQEIRSAIRSMRALHAAL
;
A
#
# COMPACT_ATOMS: atom_id res chain seq x y z
N MET A 1 -11.29 1.43 15.87
CA MET A 1 -9.98 0.81 16.21
C MET A 1 -9.35 0.32 14.91
N PRO A 2 -8.02 0.21 14.81
CA PRO A 2 -7.41 -0.40 13.64
C PRO A 2 -7.94 -1.83 13.48
N LEU A 3 -8.04 -2.32 12.24
CA LEU A 3 -8.21 -3.74 11.97
C LEU A 3 -7.13 -4.50 12.75
N ALA A 4 -7.47 -5.62 13.39
CA ALA A 4 -6.50 -6.38 14.16
C ALA A 4 -5.31 -6.73 13.25
N PHE A 5 -4.16 -6.08 13.49
CA PHE A 5 -2.93 -6.33 12.75
C PHE A 5 -2.21 -7.52 13.42
N GLY A 6 -2.03 -8.63 12.72
CA GLY A 6 -1.34 -9.85 13.20
C GLY A 6 -2.25 -11.04 13.58
N THR A 7 -1.73 -12.26 13.41
CA THR A 7 -2.40 -13.52 12.94
C THR A 7 -3.00 -14.51 13.96
N PRO A 8 -3.93 -15.42 13.56
CA PRO A 8 -3.72 -16.62 12.70
C PRO A 8 -4.53 -16.57 11.36
N PRO A 9 -4.60 -17.61 10.48
CA PRO A 9 -5.02 -17.44 9.08
C PRO A 9 -6.39 -16.79 9.02
N ALA A 10 -6.51 -15.79 8.14
CA ALA A 10 -7.66 -14.92 7.92
C ALA A 10 -9.02 -15.57 8.25
N ASP A 11 -9.37 -15.61 9.54
CA ASP A 11 -10.65 -16.11 9.99
C ASP A 11 -11.69 -15.12 9.45
N PRO A 12 -12.60 -15.55 8.57
CA PRO A 12 -13.61 -14.67 8.01
C PRO A 12 -14.39 -13.92 9.09
N GLY A 13 -14.65 -14.56 10.24
CA GLY A 13 -15.31 -13.93 11.40
C GLY A 13 -14.51 -12.75 11.94
N ALA A 14 -13.23 -12.97 12.26
CA ALA A 14 -12.33 -11.91 12.73
C ALA A 14 -12.18 -10.76 11.73
N ILE A 15 -12.17 -11.05 10.41
CA ILE A 15 -12.12 -10.00 9.38
C ILE A 15 -13.42 -9.18 9.40
N VAL A 16 -14.59 -9.83 9.44
CA VAL A 16 -15.88 -9.16 9.51
C VAL A 16 -15.98 -8.27 10.75
N ASP A 17 -15.57 -8.78 11.92
CA ASP A 17 -15.55 -8.02 13.18
C ASP A 17 -14.63 -6.82 13.10
N GLY A 18 -13.45 -6.98 12.49
CA GLY A 18 -12.52 -5.88 12.24
C GLY A 18 -13.14 -4.80 11.36
N ILE A 19 -13.76 -5.18 10.23
CA ILE A 19 -14.42 -4.24 9.32
C ILE A 19 -15.54 -3.49 10.06
N ALA A 20 -16.39 -4.22 10.80
CA ALA A 20 -17.46 -3.65 11.60
C ALA A 20 -16.93 -2.67 12.66
N ALA A 21 -15.82 -3.00 13.33
CA ALA A 21 -15.21 -2.15 14.34
C ALA A 21 -14.57 -0.86 13.78
N TRP A 22 -13.96 -0.93 12.59
CA TRP A 22 -13.40 0.25 11.94
C TRP A 22 -14.51 1.17 11.41
N ILE A 23 -15.47 0.61 10.68
CA ILE A 23 -16.60 1.33 10.10
C ILE A 23 -17.54 1.87 11.17
N GLY A 24 -17.82 1.09 12.22
CA GLY A 24 -18.71 1.50 13.30
C GLY A 24 -18.12 2.54 14.26
N SER A 25 -16.85 2.93 14.07
CA SER A 25 -16.11 3.76 15.02
C SER A 25 -16.68 5.18 15.17
N ALA A 26 -16.63 5.69 16.41
CA ALA A 26 -17.10 7.04 16.72
C ALA A 26 -16.41 8.16 15.89
N PRO A 27 -15.09 8.10 15.61
CA PRO A 27 -14.45 9.09 14.75
C PRO A 27 -15.03 9.14 13.33
N LEU A 28 -15.29 8.00 12.71
CA LEU A 28 -15.88 7.96 11.37
C LEU A 28 -17.31 8.50 11.37
N ARG A 29 -18.11 8.15 12.39
CA ARG A 29 -19.47 8.69 12.59
C ARG A 29 -19.48 10.21 12.69
N GLY A 30 -18.63 10.77 13.55
CA GLY A 30 -18.52 12.22 13.71
C GLY A 30 -18.05 12.92 12.43
N LEU A 31 -17.20 12.27 11.63
CA LEU A 31 -16.79 12.80 10.34
C LEU A 31 -17.95 12.80 9.33
N VAL A 32 -18.73 11.73 9.25
CA VAL A 32 -19.93 11.66 8.39
C VAL A 32 -20.93 12.77 8.77
N GLU A 33 -21.20 12.93 10.07
CA GLU A 33 -22.08 13.99 10.59
C GLU A 33 -21.57 15.39 10.26
N ARG A 34 -20.26 15.66 10.39
CA ARG A 34 -19.65 16.96 10.05
C ARG A 34 -19.90 17.35 8.59
N PHE A 35 -19.92 16.37 7.69
CA PHE A 35 -20.16 16.57 6.26
C PHE A 35 -21.65 16.47 5.89
N GLY A 36 -22.56 16.50 6.89
CA GLY A 36 -24.01 16.52 6.70
C GLY A 36 -24.61 15.15 6.36
N GLY A 37 -23.83 14.08 6.46
CA GLY A 37 -24.28 12.72 6.21
C GLY A 37 -25.15 12.19 7.35
N ARG A 38 -26.09 11.30 7.00
CA ARG A 38 -26.79 10.45 7.97
C ARG A 38 -26.11 9.09 8.00
N TRP A 39 -26.00 8.51 9.18
CA TRP A 39 -25.44 7.17 9.28
C TRP A 39 -26.35 6.14 8.60
N PRO A 40 -25.83 5.29 7.70
CA PRO A 40 -26.63 4.25 7.06
C PRO A 40 -27.21 3.24 8.07
N THR A 41 -28.37 2.68 7.76
CA THR A 41 -29.03 1.63 8.55
C THR A 41 -28.95 0.28 7.81
N GLY A 42 -29.13 -0.82 8.55
CA GLY A 42 -29.12 -2.18 7.99
C GLY A 42 -27.94 -3.01 8.49
N ASP A 43 -27.67 -4.09 7.77
CA ASP A 43 -26.51 -4.96 8.03
C ASP A 43 -25.19 -4.30 7.59
N LEU A 44 -24.07 -4.97 7.84
CA LEU A 44 -22.74 -4.45 7.53
C LEU A 44 -22.56 -4.14 6.04
N ALA A 45 -23.13 -4.98 5.16
CA ALA A 45 -23.05 -4.78 3.71
C ALA A 45 -23.80 -3.52 3.27
N ALA A 46 -25.01 -3.30 3.79
CA ALA A 46 -25.80 -2.09 3.57
C ALA A 46 -25.09 -0.84 4.11
N VAL A 47 -24.48 -0.93 5.30
CA VAL A 47 -23.72 0.18 5.89
C VAL A 47 -22.50 0.53 5.04
N LEU A 48 -21.73 -0.47 4.60
CA LEU A 48 -20.58 -0.28 3.71
C LEU A 48 -20.97 0.37 2.38
N ALA A 49 -22.08 -0.08 1.77
CA ALA A 49 -22.59 0.50 0.53
C ALA A 49 -23.00 1.97 0.73
N GLY A 50 -23.77 2.27 1.79
CA GLY A 50 -24.20 3.64 2.07
C GLY A 50 -23.04 4.58 2.40
N LEU A 51 -22.01 4.10 3.09
CA LEU A 51 -20.81 4.90 3.36
C LEU A 51 -19.95 5.11 2.11
N ASP A 52 -19.88 4.13 1.21
CA ASP A 52 -19.20 4.29 -0.08
C ASP A 52 -19.90 5.38 -0.91
N ASP A 53 -21.22 5.31 -1.04
CA ASP A 53 -22.03 6.31 -1.75
C ASP A 53 -21.87 7.71 -1.15
N PHE A 54 -21.94 7.83 0.17
CA PHE A 54 -21.69 9.08 0.89
C PHE A 54 -20.28 9.61 0.61
N SER A 55 -19.26 8.76 0.77
CA SER A 55 -17.86 9.17 0.55
C SER A 55 -17.60 9.58 -0.89
N ALA A 56 -18.27 8.97 -1.87
CA ALA A 56 -18.19 9.35 -3.28
C ALA A 56 -18.78 10.73 -3.53
N ALA A 57 -19.91 11.06 -2.89
CA ALA A 57 -20.55 12.37 -3.02
C ALA A 57 -19.75 13.50 -2.35
N HIS A 58 -19.14 13.23 -1.19
CA HIS A 58 -18.56 14.29 -0.35
C HIS A 58 -17.03 14.36 -0.39
N TRP A 59 -16.34 13.26 -0.66
CA TRP A 59 -14.89 13.14 -0.51
C TRP A 59 -14.16 12.76 -1.80
N ASP A 60 -14.87 12.62 -2.94
CA ASP A 60 -14.22 12.35 -4.24
C ASP A 60 -13.72 13.63 -4.95
N PHE A 61 -12.66 14.19 -4.39
CA PHE A 61 -11.87 15.28 -5.01
C PHE A 61 -10.99 14.86 -6.20
N ARG A 62 -10.91 13.56 -6.53
CA ARG A 62 -10.14 13.04 -7.67
C ARG A 62 -10.97 13.15 -8.93
N GLY A 63 -12.26 12.83 -8.87
CA GLY A 63 -13.16 12.91 -10.02
C GLY A 63 -12.64 12.15 -11.24
N GLY A 64 -12.05 10.97 -11.01
CA GLY A 64 -11.46 10.13 -12.05
C GLY A 64 -9.96 10.36 -12.36
N ARG A 65 -9.32 11.40 -11.81
CA ARG A 65 -7.88 11.66 -11.99
C ARG A 65 -6.98 10.77 -11.12
N GLU A 66 -5.67 10.80 -11.36
CA GLU A 66 -4.67 10.13 -10.50
C GLU A 66 -4.62 10.77 -9.10
N ARG A 67 -4.09 10.04 -8.11
CA ARG A 67 -4.01 10.52 -6.71
C ARG A 67 -3.25 11.85 -6.56
N PRO A 68 -2.12 12.09 -7.26
CA PRO A 68 -1.38 13.36 -7.14
C PRO A 68 -2.19 14.57 -7.62
N ASP A 69 -3.15 14.35 -8.52
CA ASP A 69 -3.93 15.39 -9.20
C ASP A 69 -5.28 15.68 -8.51
N ALA A 70 -5.48 15.14 -7.31
CA ALA A 70 -6.62 15.46 -6.47
C ALA A 70 -6.54 16.94 -6.06
N ARG A 71 -7.65 17.68 -6.24
CA ARG A 71 -7.71 19.08 -5.80
C ARG A 71 -7.95 19.14 -4.31
N GLU A 72 -7.25 20.03 -3.61
CA GLU A 72 -7.51 20.24 -2.19
C GLU A 72 -8.84 20.99 -2.00
N PRO A 73 -9.78 20.45 -1.20
CA PRO A 73 -11.01 21.16 -0.88
C PRO A 73 -10.75 22.37 0.01
N ALA A 74 -11.57 23.41 -0.14
CA ALA A 74 -11.60 24.53 0.80
C ALA A 74 -12.34 24.10 2.07
N LEU A 75 -11.60 23.71 3.10
CA LEU A 75 -12.14 23.35 4.41
C LEU A 75 -11.87 24.47 5.41
N ASP A 76 -12.86 24.76 6.26
CA ASP A 76 -12.63 25.65 7.39
C ASP A 76 -11.65 25.01 8.41
N PRO A 77 -10.93 25.80 9.22
CA PRO A 77 -9.90 25.28 10.12
C PRO A 77 -10.40 24.22 11.12
N SER A 78 -11.66 24.29 11.55
CA SER A 78 -12.23 23.31 12.48
C SER A 78 -12.49 21.97 11.80
N THR A 79 -12.99 21.99 10.55
CA THR A 79 -13.14 20.77 9.74
C THR A 79 -11.79 20.16 9.40
N ALA A 80 -10.81 20.98 9.01
CA ALA A 80 -9.45 20.49 8.71
C ALA A 80 -8.82 19.77 9.92
N ARG A 81 -8.98 20.32 11.13
CA ARG A 81 -8.51 19.68 12.37
C ARG A 81 -9.25 18.37 12.65
N LEU A 82 -10.58 18.37 12.53
CA LEU A 82 -11.37 17.15 12.71
C LEU A 82 -10.91 16.03 11.76
N VAL A 83 -10.69 16.34 10.48
CA VAL A 83 -10.21 15.37 9.50
C VAL A 83 -8.89 14.76 9.93
N TRP A 84 -7.97 15.57 10.44
CA TRP A 84 -6.68 15.09 10.91
C TRP A 84 -6.79 14.21 12.17
N ASP A 85 -7.62 14.60 13.13
CA ASP A 85 -7.88 13.82 14.35
C ASP A 85 -8.53 12.47 14.01
N VAL A 86 -9.50 12.48 13.09
CA VAL A 86 -10.17 11.26 12.60
C VAL A 86 -9.18 10.38 11.84
N ALA A 87 -8.37 10.94 10.94
CA ALA A 87 -7.33 10.18 10.23
C ALA A 87 -6.33 9.53 11.20
N THR A 88 -5.94 10.25 12.26
CA THR A 88 -5.08 9.70 13.32
C THR A 88 -5.75 8.55 14.04
N ALA A 89 -7.00 8.72 14.46
CA ALA A 89 -7.77 7.70 15.19
C ALA A 89 -8.08 6.46 14.34
N LEU A 90 -8.21 6.62 13.03
CA LEU A 90 -8.45 5.54 12.07
C LEU A 90 -7.15 4.84 11.61
N GLY A 91 -5.98 5.29 12.06
CA GLY A 91 -4.68 4.65 11.79
C GLY A 91 -4.00 5.08 10.50
N LEU A 92 -4.32 6.26 9.95
CA LEU A 92 -3.75 6.76 8.69
C LEU A 92 -2.50 7.63 8.88
N VAL A 93 -2.19 8.05 10.11
CA VAL A 93 -1.15 9.06 10.37
C VAL A 93 0.11 8.46 10.98
N ARG A 94 -0.03 7.60 11.98
CA ARG A 94 1.10 7.04 12.73
C ARG A 94 1.44 5.66 12.20
N ALA A 95 2.72 5.41 11.96
CA ALA A 95 3.20 4.07 11.66
C ALA A 95 3.08 3.16 12.89
N ALA A 96 2.58 1.95 12.68
CA ALA A 96 2.66 0.86 13.64
C ALA A 96 3.95 0.08 13.44
N ARG A 97 4.43 -0.56 14.52
CA ARG A 97 5.53 -1.54 14.42
C ARG A 97 4.99 -2.87 13.87
N PRO A 98 5.83 -3.67 13.18
CA PRO A 98 5.48 -5.03 12.82
C PRO A 98 5.04 -5.82 14.06
N ALA A 99 3.94 -6.57 13.95
CA ALA A 99 3.34 -7.34 15.03
C ALA A 99 4.16 -8.59 15.39
N LEU A 100 4.92 -9.12 14.42
CA LEU A 100 5.76 -10.31 14.58
C LEU A 100 7.24 -9.93 14.42
N PRO A 101 8.15 -10.65 15.10
CA PRO A 101 9.58 -10.47 14.88
C PRO A 101 10.08 -11.15 13.60
N ARG A 102 9.28 -12.06 13.00
CA ARG A 102 9.68 -12.87 11.83
C ARG A 102 8.51 -13.11 10.89
N TYR A 103 8.81 -13.11 9.59
CA TYR A 103 7.86 -13.31 8.50
C TYR A 103 8.42 -14.31 7.47
N ALA A 104 7.52 -14.96 6.73
CA ALA A 104 7.89 -15.76 5.58
C ALA A 104 8.46 -14.85 4.47
N HIS A 105 7.75 -13.76 4.16
CA HIS A 105 8.18 -12.78 3.16
C HIS A 105 7.87 -11.34 3.61
N LEU A 106 8.63 -10.39 3.07
CA LEU A 106 8.36 -8.96 3.20
C LEU A 106 8.04 -8.38 1.82
N LEU A 107 6.91 -7.71 1.68
CA LEU A 107 6.44 -7.12 0.43
C LEU A 107 6.52 -5.60 0.52
N VAL A 108 7.25 -4.97 -0.40
CA VAL A 108 7.30 -3.51 -0.54
C VAL A 108 6.38 -3.10 -1.68
N LEU A 109 5.37 -2.29 -1.39
CA LEU A 109 4.41 -1.84 -2.41
C LEU A 109 4.95 -0.64 -3.19
N GLY A 110 4.83 -0.69 -4.52
CA GLY A 110 5.11 0.41 -5.43
C GLY A 110 4.18 1.61 -5.26
N GLY A 111 4.57 2.72 -5.88
CA GLY A 111 3.80 3.97 -5.87
C GLY A 111 4.43 5.02 -6.76
N LEU A 112 4.37 6.28 -6.29
CA LEU A 112 5.14 7.36 -6.92
C LEU A 112 6.63 7.18 -6.62
N ALA A 113 7.49 7.76 -7.46
CA ALA A 113 8.93 7.62 -7.37
C ALA A 113 9.51 7.83 -5.96
N HIS A 114 9.15 8.92 -5.26
CA HIS A 114 9.62 9.17 -3.88
C HIS A 114 9.19 8.06 -2.89
N ALA A 115 8.00 7.50 -3.09
CA ALA A 115 7.46 6.44 -2.24
C ALA A 115 8.19 5.12 -2.49
N CYS A 116 8.59 4.84 -3.74
CA CYS A 116 9.44 3.70 -4.07
C CYS A 116 10.73 3.71 -3.24
N LEU A 117 11.46 4.83 -3.28
CA LEU A 117 12.71 4.99 -2.52
C LEU A 117 12.49 4.86 -1.01
N ARG A 118 11.53 5.61 -0.45
CA ARG A 118 11.25 5.60 1.00
C ARG A 118 10.84 4.22 1.52
N ARG A 119 9.98 3.51 0.80
CA ARG A 119 9.44 2.21 1.24
C ARG A 119 10.49 1.11 1.16
N VAL A 120 11.31 1.07 0.09
CA VAL A 120 12.40 0.10 -0.03
C VAL A 120 13.44 0.34 1.06
N ALA A 121 13.80 1.59 1.31
CA ALA A 121 14.77 1.89 2.35
C ALA A 121 14.24 1.64 3.77
N TYR A 122 12.94 1.83 4.00
CA TYR A 122 12.29 1.42 5.24
C TYR A 122 12.29 -0.11 5.41
N ALA A 123 12.06 -0.89 4.36
CA ALA A 123 12.20 -2.35 4.43
C ALA A 123 13.63 -2.76 4.81
N ALA A 124 14.64 -2.13 4.21
CA ALA A 124 16.03 -2.36 4.59
C ALA A 124 16.31 -1.95 6.05
N HIS A 125 15.70 -0.85 6.53
CA HIS A 125 15.76 -0.45 7.93
C HIS A 125 15.16 -1.51 8.85
N LEU A 126 13.97 -2.03 8.56
CA LEU A 126 13.31 -3.06 9.37
C LEU A 126 14.18 -4.32 9.51
N LEU A 127 14.80 -4.78 8.42
CA LEU A 127 15.70 -5.93 8.44
C LEU A 127 16.93 -5.68 9.31
N ARG A 128 17.57 -4.51 9.17
CA ARG A 128 18.73 -4.12 10.00
C ARG A 128 18.39 -4.03 11.49
N HIS A 129 17.13 -3.74 11.81
CA HIS A 129 16.66 -3.56 13.19
C HIS A 129 15.88 -4.77 13.72
N GLY A 130 16.09 -5.95 13.13
CA GLY A 130 15.74 -7.23 13.75
C GLY A 130 14.47 -7.90 13.23
N VAL A 131 13.81 -7.37 12.20
CA VAL A 131 12.76 -8.11 11.50
C VAL A 131 13.40 -9.23 10.69
N GLY A 132 13.09 -10.48 11.03
CA GLY A 132 13.54 -11.65 10.29
C GLY A 132 12.63 -11.97 9.09
N VAL A 133 13.23 -12.34 7.96
CA VAL A 133 12.52 -12.81 6.77
C VAL A 133 13.16 -14.10 6.30
N ALA A 134 12.37 -15.17 6.17
CA ALA A 134 12.87 -16.50 5.82
C ALA A 134 13.02 -16.71 4.31
N GLY A 135 12.08 -16.18 3.52
CA GLY A 135 12.03 -16.33 2.06
C GLY A 135 12.73 -15.17 1.35
N GLU A 136 11.98 -14.11 1.05
CA GLU A 136 12.50 -12.96 0.29
C GLU A 136 11.85 -11.64 0.68
N VAL A 137 12.55 -10.55 0.31
CA VAL A 137 11.98 -9.21 0.21
C VAL A 137 11.54 -9.01 -1.24
N ALA A 138 10.23 -8.96 -1.47
CA ALA A 138 9.65 -8.72 -2.78
C ALA A 138 9.24 -7.25 -2.94
N VAL A 139 9.86 -6.56 -3.89
CA VAL A 139 9.60 -5.16 -4.21
C VAL A 139 8.72 -5.11 -5.45
N LEU A 140 7.43 -4.81 -5.25
CA LEU A 140 6.37 -5.00 -6.23
C LEU A 140 6.01 -3.70 -6.94
N GLY A 141 6.20 -3.66 -8.27
CA GLY A 141 5.91 -2.50 -9.09
C GLY A 141 5.25 -2.84 -10.43
N SER A 142 5.25 -1.87 -11.33
CA SER A 142 4.74 -2.01 -12.68
C SER A 142 5.60 -1.23 -13.67
N PHE A 143 5.36 -1.42 -14.97
CA PHE A 143 5.92 -0.57 -16.03
C PHE A 143 5.17 0.75 -16.20
N ARG A 144 4.54 1.28 -15.13
CA ARG A 144 3.93 2.61 -15.16
C ARG A 144 5.01 3.64 -15.48
N PRO A 145 4.87 4.43 -16.56
CA PRO A 145 5.81 5.51 -16.84
C PRO A 145 5.82 6.53 -15.70
N LEU A 146 7.01 7.03 -15.39
CA LEU A 146 7.15 8.15 -14.48
C LEU A 146 6.73 9.45 -15.17
N SER A 147 6.09 10.34 -14.41
CA SER A 147 5.89 11.72 -14.83
C SER A 147 7.21 12.50 -14.83
N GLU A 148 7.24 13.67 -15.46
CA GLU A 148 8.39 14.58 -15.42
C GLU A 148 8.72 15.02 -13.99
N ALA A 149 7.70 15.35 -13.20
CA ALA A 149 7.87 15.71 -11.79
C ALA A 149 8.50 14.57 -10.97
N GLU A 150 8.11 13.32 -11.23
CA GLU A 150 8.73 12.17 -10.59
C GLU A 150 10.19 11.97 -10.99
N ARG A 151 10.53 12.14 -12.28
CA ARG A 151 11.93 12.08 -12.74
C ARG A 151 12.79 13.18 -12.13
N SER A 152 12.25 14.39 -11.97
CA SER A 152 12.94 15.49 -11.29
C SER A 152 13.26 15.14 -9.83
N ILE A 153 12.29 14.58 -9.10
CA ILE A 153 12.49 14.16 -7.71
C ILE A 153 13.56 13.06 -7.60
N LEU A 154 13.61 12.13 -8.56
CA LEU A 154 14.66 11.11 -8.58
C LEU A 154 16.04 11.70 -8.87
N ALA A 155 16.13 12.65 -9.79
CA ALA A 155 17.38 13.34 -10.09
C ALA A 155 17.92 14.09 -8.86
N ASP A 156 17.06 14.72 -8.05
CA ASP A 156 17.43 15.37 -6.79
C ASP A 156 18.00 14.38 -5.74
N ALA A 157 17.72 13.08 -5.90
CA ALA A 157 18.27 11.99 -5.09
C ALA A 157 19.41 11.23 -5.79
N ASP A 158 20.01 11.80 -6.83
CA ASP A 158 21.05 11.19 -7.67
C ASP A 158 20.63 9.86 -8.33
N VAL A 159 19.31 9.64 -8.49
CA VAL A 159 18.74 8.51 -9.23
C VAL A 159 18.40 8.96 -10.65
N VAL A 160 19.29 8.64 -11.59
CA VAL A 160 19.14 8.98 -13.01
C VAL A 160 18.79 7.75 -13.85
N GLY A 161 18.10 7.97 -14.97
CA GLY A 161 17.79 6.91 -15.94
C GLY A 161 16.65 5.97 -15.55
N ALA A 162 15.81 6.36 -14.60
CA ALA A 162 14.58 5.64 -14.28
C ALA A 162 13.41 6.19 -15.12
N ASP A 163 12.85 5.35 -15.99
CA ASP A 163 11.72 5.73 -16.86
C ASP A 163 10.38 5.21 -16.34
N THR A 164 10.40 4.13 -15.57
CA THR A 164 9.21 3.49 -15.01
C THR A 164 9.27 3.34 -13.49
N GLU A 165 8.11 3.03 -12.89
CA GLU A 165 8.01 2.70 -11.46
C GLU A 165 8.94 1.54 -11.07
N VAL A 166 9.05 0.49 -11.89
CA VAL A 166 9.97 -0.63 -11.61
C VAL A 166 11.44 -0.22 -11.70
N ASP A 167 11.81 0.75 -12.54
CA ASP A 167 13.19 1.27 -12.59
C ASP A 167 13.52 2.07 -11.32
N ALA A 168 12.56 2.87 -10.83
CA ALA A 168 12.71 3.59 -9.56
C ALA A 168 12.84 2.63 -8.37
N LEU A 169 12.09 1.53 -8.36
CA LEU A 169 12.18 0.48 -7.34
C LEU A 169 13.52 -0.28 -7.42
N ASP A 170 14.00 -0.57 -8.63
CA ASP A 170 15.29 -1.21 -8.86
C ASP A 170 16.45 -0.35 -8.35
N ALA A 171 16.45 0.94 -8.71
CA ALA A 171 17.41 1.91 -8.20
C ALA A 171 17.35 2.00 -6.66
N ALA A 172 16.14 2.04 -6.09
CA ALA A 172 15.96 2.05 -4.64
C ALA A 172 16.54 0.80 -3.95
N VAL A 173 16.40 -0.39 -4.55
CA VAL A 173 17.00 -1.62 -4.03
C VAL A 173 18.52 -1.54 -4.05
N ARG A 174 19.11 -1.11 -5.17
CA ARG A 174 20.56 -0.93 -5.30
C ARG A 174 21.11 0.00 -4.22
N LEU A 175 20.45 1.14 -4.01
CA LEU A 175 20.82 2.12 -3.00
C LEU A 175 20.65 1.59 -1.57
N ALA A 176 19.48 1.04 -1.23
CA ALA A 176 19.15 0.67 0.15
C ALA A 176 19.87 -0.60 0.64
N PHE A 177 20.20 -1.52 -0.27
CA PHE A 177 20.84 -2.79 0.02
C PHE A 177 22.32 -2.86 -0.41
N GLY A 178 22.86 -1.81 -1.03
CA GLY A 178 24.27 -1.74 -1.43
C GLY A 178 24.64 -2.76 -2.51
N VAL A 179 23.73 -3.06 -3.43
CA VAL A 179 23.90 -4.03 -4.52
C VAL A 179 24.00 -3.31 -5.87
N THR A 180 24.74 -3.87 -6.82
CA THR A 180 25.03 -3.19 -8.11
C THR A 180 24.35 -3.84 -9.30
N ARG A 181 24.34 -5.18 -9.36
CA ARG A 181 23.73 -5.97 -10.42
C ARG A 181 22.93 -7.12 -9.83
N PRO A 182 21.81 -7.53 -10.45
CA PRO A 182 21.10 -8.72 -10.03
C PRO A 182 21.93 -9.97 -10.32
N ALA A 183 21.70 -11.01 -9.52
CA ALA A 183 22.24 -12.33 -9.73
C ALA A 183 21.40 -13.13 -10.72
N GLU A 184 20.10 -12.85 -10.76
CA GLU A 184 19.13 -13.50 -11.65
C GLU A 184 18.25 -12.43 -12.28
N GLU A 185 18.02 -12.56 -13.58
CA GLU A 185 17.07 -11.75 -14.33
C GLU A 185 16.17 -12.66 -15.15
N ASP A 186 14.87 -12.36 -15.12
CA ASP A 186 13.85 -13.03 -15.92
C ASP A 186 12.78 -12.00 -16.32
N GLY A 187 12.02 -12.31 -17.36
CA GLY A 187 10.97 -11.42 -17.84
C GLY A 187 10.59 -11.66 -19.29
N VAL A 188 9.51 -11.00 -19.67
CA VAL A 188 9.05 -10.94 -21.06
C VAL A 188 8.79 -9.49 -21.40
N ASP A 189 9.50 -8.98 -22.40
CA ASP A 189 9.12 -7.75 -23.08
C ASP A 189 8.16 -8.10 -24.23
N ALA A 190 6.87 -7.84 -23.99
CA ALA A 190 5.82 -8.07 -24.96
C ALA A 190 5.59 -6.85 -25.89
N GLY A 191 6.50 -5.87 -25.89
CA GLY A 191 6.39 -4.64 -26.69
C GLY A 191 5.32 -3.67 -26.19
N HIS A 192 4.69 -3.96 -25.05
CA HIS A 192 3.68 -3.10 -24.44
C HIS A 192 3.70 -3.21 -22.90
N PRO A 193 3.79 -2.11 -22.14
CA PRO A 193 3.93 -2.12 -20.67
C PRO A 193 2.90 -2.95 -19.91
N HIS A 194 1.67 -3.05 -20.41
CA HIS A 194 0.62 -3.82 -19.76
C HIS A 194 0.77 -5.34 -19.92
N HIS A 195 1.50 -5.78 -20.96
CA HIS A 195 1.73 -7.18 -21.30
C HIS A 195 3.09 -7.68 -20.82
N SER A 196 4.03 -6.76 -20.59
CA SER A 196 5.38 -7.08 -20.14
C SER A 196 5.43 -7.36 -18.64
N TRP A 197 6.40 -8.19 -18.24
CA TRP A 197 6.74 -8.46 -16.84
C TRP A 197 8.25 -8.60 -16.70
N SER A 198 8.79 -8.34 -15.51
CA SER A 198 10.21 -8.52 -15.22
C SER A 198 10.44 -8.91 -13.77
N SER A 199 11.50 -9.66 -13.52
CA SER A 199 12.00 -10.07 -12.20
C SER A 199 13.51 -9.90 -12.17
N ARG A 200 14.02 -9.16 -11.18
CA ARG A 200 15.46 -9.02 -10.92
C ARG A 200 15.74 -9.38 -9.48
N THR A 201 16.51 -10.43 -9.24
CA THR A 201 16.84 -10.92 -7.90
C THR A 201 18.26 -10.51 -7.52
N TYR A 202 18.41 -9.91 -6.34
CA TYR A 202 19.67 -9.51 -5.73
C TYR A 202 19.93 -10.33 -4.47
N HIS A 203 21.21 -10.60 -4.18
CA HIS A 203 21.64 -11.30 -2.96
C HIS A 203 22.58 -10.41 -2.12
N PRO A 204 22.02 -9.43 -1.38
CA PRO A 204 22.82 -8.62 -0.46
C PRO A 204 23.42 -9.48 0.66
N ALA A 205 24.66 -9.18 1.04
CA ALA A 205 25.33 -9.90 2.13
C ALA A 205 24.62 -9.64 3.47
N GLY A 206 24.33 -10.71 4.21
CA GLY A 206 23.70 -10.63 5.53
C GLY A 206 22.21 -10.26 5.52
N ALA A 207 21.54 -10.32 4.37
CA ALA A 207 20.12 -10.06 4.20
C ALA A 207 19.47 -11.15 3.32
N PRO A 208 18.14 -11.35 3.40
CA PRO A 208 17.42 -12.25 2.50
C PRO A 208 17.56 -11.80 1.03
N PRO A 209 17.32 -12.70 0.06
CA PRO A 209 17.15 -12.31 -1.34
C PRO A 209 16.17 -11.16 -1.49
N VAL A 210 16.50 -10.20 -2.36
CA VAL A 210 15.65 -9.04 -2.67
C VAL A 210 15.26 -9.12 -4.13
N ARG A 211 13.98 -9.28 -4.42
CA ARG A 211 13.45 -9.40 -5.77
C ARG A 211 12.68 -8.14 -6.15
N VAL A 212 13.05 -7.49 -7.24
CA VAL A 212 12.27 -6.43 -7.86
C VAL A 212 11.40 -7.06 -8.94
N LEU A 213 10.08 -6.94 -8.81
CA LEU A 213 9.11 -7.62 -9.68
C LEU A 213 8.12 -6.61 -10.27
N ALA A 214 8.09 -6.50 -11.60
CA ALA A 214 7.00 -5.88 -12.34
C ALA A 214 6.09 -6.96 -12.91
N ALA A 215 4.81 -6.90 -12.54
CA ALA A 215 3.80 -7.82 -13.05
C ALA A 215 3.09 -7.25 -14.29
N PRO A 216 2.60 -8.13 -15.19
CA PRO A 216 1.70 -7.69 -16.24
C PRO A 216 0.32 -7.38 -15.65
N SER A 217 -0.51 -6.70 -16.42
CA SER A 217 -1.91 -6.46 -16.07
C SER A 217 -2.73 -7.75 -16.26
N SER A 218 -3.69 -8.01 -15.38
CA SER A 218 -4.70 -9.05 -15.61
C SER A 218 -5.74 -8.67 -16.67
N GLU A 219 -5.81 -7.38 -17.03
CA GLU A 219 -6.68 -6.86 -18.11
C GLU A 219 -5.85 -5.96 -19.04
N PRO A 220 -4.85 -6.51 -19.75
CA PRO A 220 -3.80 -5.72 -20.38
C PRO A 220 -4.30 -4.86 -21.56
N GLN A 221 -5.42 -5.25 -22.17
CA GLN A 221 -6.09 -4.48 -23.22
C GLN A 221 -6.88 -3.27 -22.68
N ARG A 222 -7.16 -3.21 -21.38
CA ARG A 222 -8.06 -2.19 -20.79
C ARG A 222 -7.34 -1.23 -19.86
N ARG A 223 -6.34 -1.72 -19.11
CA ARG A 223 -5.67 -0.96 -18.07
C ARG A 223 -4.27 -1.49 -17.78
N ARG A 224 -3.47 -0.63 -17.16
CA ARG A 224 -2.18 -1.01 -16.53
C ARG A 224 -2.39 -1.95 -15.34
N ALA A 225 -1.30 -2.63 -14.96
CA ALA A 225 -1.25 -3.42 -13.74
C ALA A 225 -1.50 -2.55 -12.51
N HIS A 226 -2.27 -3.06 -11.55
CA HIS A 226 -2.47 -2.43 -10.24
C HIS A 226 -1.89 -3.31 -9.12
N THR A 227 -1.89 -2.83 -7.87
CA THR A 227 -1.36 -3.55 -6.71
C THR A 227 -1.88 -4.99 -6.58
N ALA A 228 -3.15 -5.25 -6.89
CA ALA A 228 -3.69 -6.60 -6.82
C ALA A 228 -3.20 -7.53 -7.95
N ASP A 229 -2.69 -7.00 -9.06
CA ASP A 229 -2.04 -7.79 -10.11
C ASP A 229 -0.64 -8.16 -9.67
N THR A 230 0.11 -7.18 -9.15
CA THR A 230 1.49 -7.39 -8.68
C THR A 230 1.56 -8.37 -7.52
N GLN A 231 0.63 -8.28 -6.56
CA GLN A 231 0.52 -9.22 -5.45
C GLN A 231 0.20 -10.64 -5.91
N ARG A 232 -0.79 -10.83 -6.79
CA ARG A 232 -1.17 -12.17 -7.27
C ARG A 232 -0.09 -12.80 -8.13
N PHE A 233 0.53 -11.99 -9.00
CA PHE A 233 1.64 -12.44 -9.83
C PHE A 233 2.80 -12.89 -8.95
N TRP A 234 3.17 -12.08 -7.95
CA TRP A 234 4.19 -12.46 -6.96
C TRP A 234 3.83 -13.75 -6.22
N ALA A 235 2.61 -13.88 -5.71
CA ALA A 235 2.19 -15.06 -4.94
C ALA A 235 2.36 -16.36 -5.73
N GLY A 236 2.09 -16.34 -7.04
CA GLY A 236 2.35 -17.46 -7.95
C GLY A 236 3.84 -17.76 -8.12
N HIS A 237 4.69 -16.74 -8.24
CA HIS A 237 6.15 -16.90 -8.41
C HIS A 237 6.83 -17.39 -7.13
N ALA A 238 6.43 -16.84 -5.98
CA ALA A 238 6.93 -17.24 -4.67
C ALA A 238 6.36 -18.59 -4.21
N ARG A 239 5.32 -19.11 -4.89
CA ARG A 239 4.55 -20.29 -4.48
C ARG A 239 4.04 -20.15 -3.04
N LEU A 240 3.38 -19.01 -2.79
CA LEU A 240 2.83 -18.64 -1.49
C LEU A 240 2.01 -19.78 -0.90
N SER A 241 2.31 -20.16 0.34
CA SER A 241 1.70 -21.28 1.03
C SER A 241 0.75 -20.83 2.14
N SER A 242 -0.24 -21.68 2.44
CA SER A 242 -1.13 -21.43 3.58
C SER A 242 -0.34 -21.40 4.88
N GLY A 243 -0.64 -20.42 5.74
CA GLY A 243 0.06 -20.17 6.99
C GLY A 243 1.26 -19.22 6.89
N ASP A 244 1.74 -18.90 5.68
CA ASP A 244 2.82 -17.93 5.49
C ASP A 244 2.44 -16.56 6.09
N GLN A 245 3.35 -16.00 6.88
CA GLN A 245 3.19 -14.67 7.47
C GLN A 245 3.87 -13.63 6.58
N LEU A 246 3.11 -12.68 6.07
CA LEU A 246 3.60 -11.63 5.16
C LEU A 246 3.63 -10.28 5.86
N LEU A 247 4.74 -9.57 5.77
CA LEU A 247 4.83 -8.17 6.18
C LEU A 247 4.76 -7.26 4.95
N LEU A 248 3.73 -6.42 4.86
CA LEU A 248 3.60 -5.44 3.80
C LEU A 248 4.09 -4.07 4.27
N VAL A 249 4.88 -3.41 3.43
CA VAL A 249 5.39 -2.06 3.66
C VAL A 249 4.75 -1.08 2.69
N THR A 250 4.16 -0.01 3.23
CA THR A 250 3.55 1.08 2.46
C THR A 250 3.67 2.42 3.18
N HIS A 251 2.93 3.46 2.76
CA HIS A 251 2.80 4.73 3.45
C HIS A 251 1.68 4.65 4.53
N PRO A 252 1.83 5.26 5.73
CA PRO A 252 0.84 5.17 6.81
C PRO A 252 -0.62 5.43 6.38
N ASN A 253 -0.86 6.47 5.58
CA ASN A 253 -2.20 6.81 5.10
C ASN A 253 -2.84 5.75 4.20
N TYR A 254 -2.05 4.86 3.61
CA TYR A 254 -2.53 3.78 2.75
C TYR A 254 -2.74 2.47 3.49
N VAL A 255 -2.24 2.35 4.73
CA VAL A 255 -2.29 1.10 5.51
C VAL A 255 -3.71 0.54 5.58
N PRO A 256 -4.77 1.28 5.96
CA PRO A 256 -6.09 0.67 6.12
C PRO A 256 -6.64 0.05 4.83
N PHE A 257 -6.53 0.75 3.70
CA PHE A 257 -7.08 0.24 2.44
C PHE A 257 -6.19 -0.86 1.82
N GLN A 258 -4.86 -0.70 1.89
CA GLN A 258 -3.94 -1.69 1.31
C GLN A 258 -3.84 -2.95 2.16
N HIS A 259 -4.06 -2.86 3.46
CA HIS A 259 -4.25 -4.03 4.31
C HIS A 259 -5.49 -4.81 3.88
N CYS A 260 -6.64 -4.14 3.68
CA CYS A 260 -7.85 -4.79 3.18
C CYS A 260 -7.65 -5.42 1.79
N ASP A 261 -6.96 -4.71 0.88
CA ASP A 261 -6.64 -5.24 -0.44
C ASP A 261 -5.74 -6.48 -0.35
N ALA A 262 -4.72 -6.46 0.53
CA ALA A 262 -3.84 -7.60 0.76
C ALA A 262 -4.57 -8.80 1.38
N LEU A 263 -5.50 -8.57 2.31
CA LEU A 263 -6.36 -9.63 2.83
C LEU A 263 -7.16 -10.27 1.69
N ARG A 264 -7.77 -9.46 0.83
CA ARG A 264 -8.58 -9.92 -0.31
C ARG A 264 -7.77 -10.64 -1.39
N THR A 265 -6.51 -10.27 -1.60
CA THR A 265 -5.68 -10.80 -2.70
C THR A 265 -4.75 -11.93 -2.29
N LEU A 266 -4.30 -11.94 -1.03
CA LEU A 266 -3.30 -12.87 -0.51
C LEU A 266 -3.87 -13.72 0.62
N ALA A 267 -4.53 -13.12 1.62
CA ALA A 267 -4.98 -13.88 2.79
C ALA A 267 -6.14 -14.82 2.47
N VAL A 268 -7.23 -14.32 1.88
CA VAL A 268 -8.42 -15.10 1.55
C VAL A 268 -8.10 -16.19 0.52
N PRO A 269 -7.38 -15.92 -0.60
CA PRO A 269 -7.16 -16.94 -1.61
C PRO A 269 -6.06 -17.95 -1.26
N TYR A 270 -5.06 -17.58 -0.47
CA TYR A 270 -3.90 -18.44 -0.17
C TYR A 270 -3.81 -18.89 1.30
N GLY A 271 -4.69 -18.40 2.18
CA GLY A 271 -4.62 -18.68 3.61
C GLY A 271 -3.39 -18.07 4.30
N ALA A 272 -2.84 -16.98 3.74
CA ALA A 272 -1.68 -16.28 4.30
C ALA A 272 -2.10 -15.33 5.44
N GLY A 273 -1.19 -15.13 6.39
CA GLY A 273 -1.27 -14.08 7.39
C GLY A 273 -0.74 -12.75 6.85
N ILE A 274 -1.41 -11.65 7.16
CA ILE A 274 -1.04 -10.32 6.68
C ILE A 274 -0.78 -9.40 7.86
N ASP A 275 0.40 -8.80 7.87
CA ASP A 275 0.71 -7.60 8.63
C ASP A 275 1.01 -6.46 7.66
N THR A 276 0.68 -5.23 8.01
CA THR A 276 0.88 -4.07 7.12
C THR A 276 1.31 -2.86 7.93
N VAL A 277 2.49 -2.35 7.59
CA VAL A 277 3.11 -1.21 8.26
C VAL A 277 3.31 -0.05 7.29
N GLY A 278 3.14 1.16 7.82
CA GLY A 278 3.55 2.39 7.16
C GLY A 278 5.03 2.66 7.37
N VAL A 279 5.69 3.33 6.41
CA VAL A 279 6.98 3.99 6.61
C VAL A 279 6.81 4.98 7.76
N ASP A 280 7.64 4.85 8.80
CA ASP A 280 7.58 5.74 9.95
C ASP A 280 8.07 7.16 9.57
N PRO A 281 7.19 8.18 9.59
CA PRO A 281 7.58 9.54 9.23
C PRO A 281 8.54 10.17 10.24
N ALA A 282 8.65 9.61 11.46
CA ALA A 282 9.58 10.08 12.47
C ALA A 282 11.00 9.54 12.27
N LEU A 283 11.21 8.57 11.38
CA LEU A 283 12.55 8.08 11.08
C LEU A 283 13.35 9.15 10.32
N PRO A 284 14.55 9.51 10.80
CA PRO A 284 15.41 10.40 10.08
C PRO A 284 15.88 9.70 8.80
N ASP A 285 15.69 10.41 7.68
CA ASP A 285 16.36 10.11 6.42
C ASP A 285 16.21 8.67 5.88
N PRO A 286 15.00 8.09 5.73
CA PRO A 286 14.90 6.79 5.09
C PRO A 286 15.41 6.83 3.65
N ALA A 287 15.33 7.95 2.93
CA ALA A 287 15.74 7.99 1.52
C ALA A 287 16.20 9.36 0.99
N ARG A 288 16.61 10.30 1.87
CA ARG A 288 17.04 11.67 1.52
C ARG A 288 16.03 12.55 0.79
N LEU A 289 14.82 12.03 0.60
CA LEU A 289 13.71 12.75 -0.01
C LEU A 289 12.69 13.19 1.05
N PRO A 290 12.24 14.46 1.00
CA PRO A 290 11.20 14.94 1.89
C PRO A 290 9.90 14.15 1.66
N GLU A 291 9.22 13.84 2.75
CA GLU A 291 7.87 13.28 2.65
C GLU A 291 6.89 14.40 2.25
N PRO A 292 6.06 14.21 1.21
CA PRO A 292 5.08 15.22 0.86
C PRO A 292 4.12 15.45 2.03
N THR A 293 3.92 16.72 2.41
CA THR A 293 2.95 17.09 3.44
C THR A 293 1.55 16.61 3.03
N LEU A 294 0.97 15.74 3.86
CA LEU A 294 -0.40 15.28 3.66
C LEU A 294 -1.39 16.35 4.09
N THR A 295 -2.35 16.63 3.21
CA THR A 295 -3.42 17.59 3.42
C THR A 295 -4.70 16.90 3.93
N PRO A 296 -5.61 17.62 4.60
CA PRO A 296 -6.91 17.08 4.99
C PRO A 296 -7.68 16.42 3.82
N GLY A 297 -7.70 17.04 2.63
CA GLY A 297 -8.32 16.48 1.45
C GLY A 297 -7.75 15.12 1.04
N ARG A 298 -6.43 14.93 1.19
CA ARG A 298 -5.78 13.64 0.95
C ARG A 298 -6.21 12.60 1.99
N TYR A 299 -6.33 12.96 3.27
CA TYR A 299 -6.84 12.01 4.27
C TYR A 299 -8.28 11.59 4.01
N LEU A 300 -9.16 12.51 3.61
CA LEU A 300 -10.53 12.17 3.21
C LEU A 300 -10.57 11.17 2.04
N GLN A 301 -9.69 11.33 1.06
CA GLN A 301 -9.56 10.39 -0.06
C GLN A 301 -9.09 9.00 0.37
N GLU A 302 -8.17 8.92 1.32
CA GLU A 302 -7.67 7.62 1.79
C GLU A 302 -8.63 6.96 2.78
N ILE A 303 -9.40 7.72 3.56
CA ILE A 303 -10.55 7.22 4.34
C ILE A 303 -11.60 6.62 3.39
N ARG A 304 -11.93 7.33 2.30
CA ARG A 304 -12.79 6.79 1.24
C ARG A 304 -12.21 5.51 0.63
N SER A 305 -10.92 5.49 0.33
CA SER A 305 -10.27 4.30 -0.23
C SER A 305 -10.37 3.12 0.73
N ALA A 306 -10.21 3.34 2.04
CA ALA A 306 -10.39 2.32 3.07
C ALA A 306 -11.82 1.77 3.12
N ILE A 307 -12.85 2.63 3.09
CA ILE A 307 -14.26 2.20 3.03
C ILE A 307 -14.50 1.30 1.82
N ARG A 308 -13.99 1.70 0.65
CA ARG A 308 -14.11 0.93 -0.60
C ARG A 308 -13.40 -0.41 -0.54
N SER A 309 -12.18 -0.46 -0.01
CA SER A 309 -11.42 -1.71 0.12
C SER A 309 -12.05 -2.64 1.16
N MET A 310 -12.62 -2.10 2.25
CA MET A 310 -13.40 -2.90 3.23
C MET A 310 -14.67 -3.48 2.61
N ARG A 311 -15.40 -2.70 1.81
CA ARG A 311 -16.58 -3.18 1.06
C ARG A 311 -16.19 -4.31 0.11
N ALA A 312 -15.10 -4.13 -0.65
CA ALA A 312 -14.61 -5.13 -1.58
C ALA A 312 -14.10 -6.40 -0.88
N LEU A 313 -13.47 -6.26 0.30
CA LEU A 313 -13.04 -7.39 1.12
C LEU A 313 -14.24 -8.15 1.69
N HIS A 314 -15.21 -7.45 2.28
CA HIS A 314 -16.43 -8.07 2.81
C HIS A 314 -17.20 -8.84 1.73
N ALA A 315 -17.26 -8.33 0.50
CA ALA A 315 -17.91 -9.03 -0.62
C ALA A 315 -17.15 -10.27 -1.12
N ALA A 316 -15.90 -10.47 -0.69
CA ALA A 316 -15.05 -11.59 -1.07
C ALA A 316 -14.93 -12.69 0.00
N LEU A 317 -15.55 -12.48 1.17
CA LEU A 317 -15.71 -13.48 2.23
C LEU A 317 -16.98 -14.31 1.99
#